data_AF-A0A351H5H1-F1
#
_entry.id   AF-A0A351H5H1-F1
#
_cell.length_a   1.000
_cell.length_b   1.000
_cell.length_c   1.000
_cell.angle_alpha   90.00
_cell.angle_beta   90.00
_cell.angle_gamma   90.00
#
_symmetry.space_group_name_H-M   'P 1'
#
loop_
_entity.id
_entity.type
_entity.pdbx_description
1 polymer ?
#
loop_
_entity_poly.entity_id
_entity_poly.type
_entity_poly.pdbx_seq_one_letter_code
_entity_poly.pdbx_strand_id
1 'polypeptide(L)' 'MTDKIQINLRLDKNTLKELDEKAQSVNRSRNNLIEYIIKEYLKSEKK' A
#
# COMPACT_ATOMS: atom_id res chain seq x y z
N MET A 1 -20.34 6.19 -3.95
CA MET A 1 -19.19 6.16 -4.88
C MET A 1 -17.94 6.43 -4.07
N THR A 2 -16.90 5.62 -4.24
CA THR A 2 -15.58 5.92 -3.66
C THR A 2 -14.82 6.79 -4.65
N ASP A 3 -14.45 8.01 -4.26
CA ASP A 3 -13.59 8.94 -5.02
C ASP A 3 -12.13 8.44 -5.07
N LYS A 4 -11.92 7.20 -5.49
CA LYS A 4 -10.60 6.57 -5.57
C LYS A 4 -10.18 6.43 -7.02
N ILE A 5 -9.00 6.95 -7.34
CA ILE A 5 -8.37 6.79 -8.65
C ILE A 5 -7.63 5.44 -8.66
N GLN A 6 -7.86 4.63 -9.69
CA GLN A 6 -7.09 3.42 -9.91
C GLN A 6 -5.77 3.78 -10.61
N ILE A 7 -4.65 3.41 -10.01
CA ILE A 7 -3.32 3.60 -10.57
C ILE A 7 -2.72 2.25 -10.95
N ASN A 8 -1.94 2.21 -12.03
CA ASN A 8 -1.17 1.04 -12.40
C ASN A 8 0.26 1.17 -11.86
N LEU A 9 0.56 0.46 -10.77
CA LEU A 9 1.84 0.52 -10.08
C LEU A 9 2.76 -0.60 -10.58
N ARG A 10 3.98 -0.25 -11.01
CA ARG A 10 5.01 -1.21 -11.38
C ARG A 10 5.95 -1.41 -10.19
N LEU A 11 5.97 -2.62 -9.65
CA LEU A 11 6.86 -3.04 -8.56
C LEU A 11 7.67 -4.25 -9.02
N ASP A 12 8.87 -4.40 -8.48
CA ASP A 12 9.62 -5.63 -8.62
C ASP A 12 8.96 -6.77 -7.84
N LYS A 13 9.32 -8.00 -8.20
CA LYS A 13 8.69 -9.22 -7.68
C LYS A 13 8.94 -9.41 -6.18
N ASN A 14 10.09 -8.97 -5.66
CA ASN A 14 10.44 -9.14 -4.26
C ASN A 14 9.60 -8.20 -3.39
N THR A 15 9.52 -6.93 -3.79
CA THR A 15 8.65 -5.94 -3.13
C THR A 15 7.19 -6.39 -3.12
N LEU A 16 6.68 -6.98 -4.21
CA LEU A 16 5.32 -7.50 -4.25
C LEU A 16 5.11 -8.64 -3.23
N LYS A 17 6.08 -9.55 -3.12
CA LYS A 17 6.05 -10.67 -2.18
C LYS A 17 6.04 -10.19 -0.74
N GLU A 18 6.90 -9.23 -0.38
CA GLU A 18 6.94 -8.63 0.95
C GLU A 18 5.63 -7.91 1.29
N LEU A 19 5.04 -7.21 0.32
CA LEU A 19 3.73 -6.57 0.51
C LEU A 19 2.62 -7.58 0.74
N ASP A 20 2.61 -8.70 0.04
CA ASP A 20 1.62 -9.77 0.22
C ASP A 20 1.77 -10.44 1.59
N GLU A 21 2.98 -10.79 2.00
CA GLU A 21 3.26 -11.37 3.33
C GLU A 21 2.86 -10.42 4.46
N LYS A 22 3.20 -9.13 4.30
CA LYS A 22 2.82 -8.10 5.28
C LYS A 22 1.32 -7.83 5.29
N ALA A 23 0.65 -7.93 4.15
CA ALA A 23 -0.80 -7.78 4.06
C ALA A 23 -1.52 -8.92 4.78
N GLN A 24 -1.03 -10.16 4.62
CA GLN A 24 -1.54 -11.34 5.32
C GLN A 24 -1.35 -11.22 6.84
N SER A 25 -0.17 -10.81 7.31
CA SER A 25 0.12 -10.72 8.75
C SER A 25 -0.74 -9.71 9.49
N VAL A 26 -1.19 -8.64 8.80
CA VAL A 26 -2.08 -7.61 9.37
C VAL A 26 -3.55 -7.81 9.01
N ASN A 27 -3.90 -8.94 8.38
CA ASN A 27 -5.24 -9.27 7.89
C ASN A 27 -5.88 -8.13 7.05
N ARG A 28 -5.11 -7.58 6.11
CA ARG A 28 -5.57 -6.53 5.17
C ARG A 28 -5.37 -6.98 3.73
N SER A 29 -6.18 -6.46 2.82
CA SER A 29 -5.86 -6.55 1.39
C SER A 29 -4.58 -5.76 1.09
N ARG A 30 -3.76 -6.24 0.16
CA ARG A 30 -2.55 -5.53 -0.31
C ARG A 30 -2.82 -4.07 -0.68
N ASN A 31 -3.92 -3.78 -1.38
CA ASN A 31 -4.27 -2.41 -1.79
C ASN A 31 -4.48 -1.47 -0.60
N ASN A 32 -5.19 -1.93 0.44
CA ASN A 32 -5.38 -1.15 1.67
C ASN A 32 -4.08 -0.96 2.45
N LEU A 33 -3.18 -1.95 2.42
CA LEU A 33 -1.85 -1.82 3.02
C LEU A 33 -1.02 -0.76 2.29
N ILE A 34 -1.01 -0.79 0.95
CA ILE A 34 -0.32 0.22 0.13
C ILE A 34 -0.88 1.62 0.41
N GLU A 35 -2.21 1.76 0.47
CA GLU A 35 -2.85 3.04 0.82
C GLU A 35 -2.41 3.55 2.19
N TYR A 36 -2.32 2.66 3.19
CA TYR A 36 -1.84 3.00 4.53
C TYR A 36 -0.38 3.48 4.51
N ILE A 37 0.51 2.75 3.83
CA ILE A 37 1.93 3.09 3.73
C ILE A 37 2.11 4.47 3.08
N ILE A 38 1.42 4.74 1.97
CA ILE A 38 1.48 6.03 1.29
C ILE A 38 0.99 7.17 2.20
N LYS A 39 -0.12 6.96 2.92
CA LYS A 39 -0.65 7.97 3.86
C LYS A 39 0.31 8.27 5.00
N GLU A 40 0.94 7.25 5.59
CA GLU A 40 1.89 7.44 6.69
C GLU A 40 3.15 8.15 6.20
N TYR A 41 3.68 7.79 5.03
CA TYR A 41 4.83 8.47 4.42
C TYR A 41 4.54 9.96 4.18
N LEU A 42 3.40 10.28 3.56
CA LEU A 42 3.01 11.68 3.30
C LEU A 42 2.70 12.48 4.58
N LYS A 43 2.29 11.81 5.67
CA LYS A 43 2.14 12.47 6.97
C LYS A 43 3.48 12.78 7.62
N SER A 44 4.48 11.90 7.49
CA SER A 44 5.80 12.14 8.08
C SER A 44 6.56 13.26 7.37
N GLU A 45 6.38 13.44 6.07
CA GLU A 45 6.99 14.56 5.32
C GLU A 45 6.40 15.94 5.68
N LYS A 46 5.20 15.98 6.26
CA LYS A 46 4.53 17.23 6.65
C LYS A 46 4.86 17.67 8.09
N LYS A 47 5.65 16.89 8.82
CA LYS A 47 6.14 17.21 10.17
C LYS A 47 7.54 17.77 10.11
#